data_AF-A0A7S4N446-F1
#
_entry.id   AF-A0A7S4N446-F1
#
_cell.length_a   1.000
_cell.length_b   1.000
_cell.length_c   1.000
_cell.angle_alpha   90.00
_cell.angle_beta   90.00
_cell.angle_gamma   90.00
#
_symmetry.space_group_name_H-M   'P 1'
#
loop_
_entity.id
_entity.type
_entity.pdbx_description
1 polymer ?
#
loop_
_entity_poly.entity_id
_entity_poly.type
_entity_poly.pdbx_seq_one_letter_code
_entity_poly.pdbx_strand_id
1 'polypeptide(L)'
;CERNMLGLRRLCSCLWPHKPATPRALSTSASDSDAIARAANAIGECKSIIVMCGAGVSVSAGIPDFRTPGTGLYDNLQAYNLPFAEAIFDLGFYRREPRPFRRLCKELWPGNFDPTPTHSFLRLLHDKGLLLRCFTQNIDSLESAAGLPREKVVAAHGNFDSASVVGGRASVPIEEVRHAAFAGEEAWEALEAKHGGRVKPDIVFFGENLPARFFECARADFPACDLLVVMGTSLVVQPFASLVGEPRP
;
A
#
# COMPACT_ATOMS: atom_id res chain seq x y z
N CYS A 1 23.88 14.21 2.69
CA CYS A 1 22.84 13.22 3.05
C CYS A 1 23.12 12.39 4.32
N GLU A 2 24.34 12.31 4.86
CA GLU A 2 24.62 11.38 5.98
C GLU A 2 24.37 11.93 7.40
N ARG A 3 24.20 13.24 7.59
CA ARG A 3 24.05 13.82 8.95
C ARG A 3 22.64 13.72 9.55
N ASN A 4 21.60 13.42 8.76
CA ASN A 4 20.22 13.29 9.26
C ASN A 4 19.79 11.86 9.64
N MET A 5 20.61 10.83 9.35
CA MET A 5 20.29 9.44 9.74
C MET A 5 20.54 9.12 11.22
N LEU A 6 21.36 9.92 11.92
CA LEU A 6 21.63 9.74 13.35
C LEU A 6 20.44 10.20 14.23
N GLY A 7 19.65 11.17 13.77
CA GLY A 7 18.47 11.68 14.48
C GLY A 7 17.30 10.70 14.49
N LEU A 8 17.00 10.05 13.34
CA LEU A 8 15.94 9.05 13.25
C LEU A 8 16.27 7.76 14.03
N ARG A 9 17.54 7.35 14.09
CA ARG A 9 17.96 6.19 14.89
C ARG A 9 17.71 6.37 16.38
N ARG A 10 17.79 7.60 16.91
CA ARG A 10 17.50 7.88 18.33
C ARG A 10 16.00 7.92 18.65
N LEU A 11 15.15 8.31 17.71
CA LEU A 11 13.69 8.30 17.90
C LEU A 11 13.11 6.87 17.91
N CYS A 12 13.62 5.97 17.07
CA CYS A 12 13.25 4.54 17.11
C CYS A 12 13.63 3.86 18.45
N SER A 13 14.77 4.21 19.06
CA SER A 13 15.20 3.57 20.32
C SER A 13 14.36 3.96 21.54
N CYS A 14 13.69 5.12 21.51
CA CYS A 14 12.85 5.57 22.63
C CYS A 14 11.44 4.96 22.62
N LEU A 15 10.99 4.40 21.50
CA LEU A 15 9.68 3.75 21.37
C LEU A 15 9.76 2.22 21.45
N TRP A 16 10.96 1.62 21.40
CA TRP A 16 11.13 0.16 21.31
C TRP A 16 12.39 -0.33 22.06
N PRO A 17 12.32 -0.56 23.39
CA PRO A 17 13.50 -0.83 24.23
C PRO A 17 14.07 -2.26 24.13
N HIS A 18 13.54 -3.13 23.27
CA HIS A 18 14.01 -4.51 23.17
C HIS A 18 14.38 -4.89 21.73
N LYS A 19 15.61 -5.38 21.53
CA LYS A 19 15.98 -6.14 20.32
C LYS A 19 15.27 -7.50 20.39
N PRO A 20 14.29 -7.81 19.51
CA PRO A 20 13.74 -9.15 19.46
C PRO A 20 14.79 -10.14 18.93
N ALA A 21 14.67 -11.41 19.34
CA ALA A 21 15.43 -12.50 18.75
C ALA A 21 15.09 -12.62 17.26
N THR A 22 16.07 -12.96 16.42
CA THR A 22 15.88 -13.07 14.97
C THR A 22 14.92 -14.22 14.64
N PRO A 23 13.76 -13.97 14.00
CA PRO A 23 12.85 -15.02 13.57
C PRO A 23 13.53 -15.97 12.58
N ARG A 24 13.14 -17.26 12.60
CA ARG A 24 13.68 -18.27 11.69
C ARG A 24 13.15 -18.03 10.27
N ALA A 25 13.90 -17.28 9.47
CA ALA A 25 13.52 -16.99 8.09
C ALA A 25 13.67 -18.23 7.19
N LEU A 26 12.57 -18.62 6.55
CA LEU A 26 12.56 -19.59 5.45
C LEU A 26 12.51 -18.79 4.14
N SER A 27 13.61 -18.78 3.39
CA SER A 27 13.61 -18.26 2.02
C SER A 27 13.21 -19.39 1.08
N THR A 28 12.24 -19.13 0.21
CA THR A 28 11.75 -20.08 -0.78
C THR A 28 11.96 -19.50 -2.18
N SER A 29 12.63 -20.24 -3.08
CA SER A 29 12.60 -19.95 -4.51
C SER A 29 11.55 -20.83 -5.19
N ALA A 30 10.92 -20.34 -6.25
CA ALA A 30 9.88 -21.08 -6.98
C ALA A 30 10.37 -22.40 -7.61
N SER A 31 11.69 -22.60 -7.71
CA SER A 31 12.31 -23.82 -8.25
C SER A 31 12.67 -24.86 -7.20
N ASP A 32 12.48 -24.59 -5.91
CA ASP A 32 12.79 -25.50 -4.80
C ASP A 32 11.48 -26.12 -4.28
N SER A 33 11.17 -27.33 -4.76
CA SER A 33 9.99 -28.09 -4.34
C SER A 33 9.94 -28.35 -2.84
N ASP A 34 11.09 -28.54 -2.22
CA ASP A 34 11.18 -28.81 -0.79
C ASP A 34 10.91 -27.54 0.01
N ALA A 35 11.34 -26.38 -0.50
CA ALA A 35 11.00 -25.09 0.10
C ALA A 35 9.50 -24.80 0.04
N ILE A 36 8.85 -25.10 -1.08
CA ILE A 36 7.40 -24.96 -1.23
C ILE A 36 6.67 -25.90 -0.27
N ALA A 37 7.10 -27.16 -0.16
CA ALA A 37 6.53 -28.12 0.78
C ALA A 37 6.68 -27.65 2.23
N ARG A 38 7.86 -27.12 2.61
CA ARG A 38 8.08 -26.54 3.96
C ARG A 38 7.15 -25.35 4.23
N ALA A 39 6.97 -24.46 3.26
CA ALA A 39 6.06 -23.32 3.41
C ALA A 39 4.59 -23.77 3.54
N ALA A 40 4.17 -24.74 2.73
CA ALA A 40 2.82 -25.30 2.80
C ALA A 40 2.54 -25.97 4.16
N ASN A 41 3.51 -26.72 4.69
CA ASN A 41 3.41 -27.32 6.02
C ASN A 41 3.32 -26.24 7.12
N ALA A 42 4.17 -25.22 7.06
CA ALA A 42 4.13 -24.11 8.02
C ALA A 42 2.77 -23.39 8.00
N ILE A 43 2.21 -23.13 6.81
CA ILE A 43 0.86 -22.55 6.69
C ILE A 43 -0.20 -23.46 7.31
N GLY A 44 -0.08 -24.77 7.17
CA GLY A 44 -1.02 -25.76 7.72
C GLY A 44 -0.98 -25.89 9.25
N GLU A 45 0.12 -25.50 9.89
CA GLU A 45 0.30 -25.57 11.35
C GLU A 45 -0.09 -24.27 12.07
N CYS A 46 -0.28 -23.19 11.32
CA CYS A 46 -0.56 -21.85 11.83
C CYS A 46 -2.07 -21.51 11.80
N LYS A 47 -2.45 -20.49 12.58
CA LYS A 47 -3.83 -19.99 12.73
C LYS A 47 -3.94 -18.47 12.54
N SER A 48 -2.82 -17.74 12.63
CA SER A 48 -2.78 -16.28 12.65
C SER A 48 -1.70 -15.76 11.68
N ILE A 49 -1.98 -15.88 10.39
CA ILE A 49 -1.04 -15.53 9.34
C ILE A 49 -1.14 -14.03 9.02
N ILE A 50 -0.01 -13.32 9.10
CA ILE A 50 0.13 -11.99 8.51
C ILE A 50 0.78 -12.14 7.14
N VAL A 51 0.21 -11.48 6.14
CA VAL A 51 0.86 -11.33 4.83
C VAL A 51 1.31 -9.88 4.65
N MET A 52 2.56 -9.69 4.24
CA MET A 52 3.10 -8.41 3.77
C MET A 52 3.36 -8.49 2.26
N CYS A 53 2.72 -7.63 1.48
CA CYS A 53 2.87 -7.60 0.04
C CYS A 53 3.20 -6.21 -0.54
N GLY A 54 3.77 -6.22 -1.74
CA GLY A 54 4.02 -5.02 -2.54
C GLY A 54 3.83 -5.30 -4.04
N ALA A 55 4.34 -4.41 -4.89
CA ALA A 55 3.95 -4.35 -6.31
C ALA A 55 4.16 -5.66 -7.09
N GLY A 56 5.10 -6.50 -6.68
CA GLY A 56 5.39 -7.79 -7.29
C GLY A 56 4.19 -8.75 -7.31
N VAL A 57 3.23 -8.63 -6.39
CA VAL A 57 2.01 -9.47 -6.39
C VAL A 57 1.01 -9.09 -7.48
N SER A 58 1.16 -7.89 -8.04
CA SER A 58 0.26 -7.28 -9.03
C SER A 58 0.84 -7.26 -10.46
N VAL A 59 2.10 -7.67 -10.66
CA VAL A 59 2.77 -7.62 -11.98
C VAL A 59 2.01 -8.40 -13.04
N SER A 60 1.49 -9.59 -12.71
CA SER A 60 0.74 -10.41 -13.65
C SER A 60 -0.69 -9.92 -13.92
N ALA A 61 -1.18 -8.92 -13.17
CA ALA A 61 -2.44 -8.24 -13.49
C ALA A 61 -2.28 -7.29 -14.68
N GLY A 62 -1.05 -7.05 -15.15
CA GLY A 62 -0.78 -6.09 -16.21
C GLY A 62 -0.83 -4.64 -15.74
N ILE A 63 -0.80 -4.40 -14.41
CA ILE A 63 -0.67 -3.05 -13.85
C ILE A 63 0.68 -2.50 -14.31
N PRO A 64 0.69 -1.41 -15.11
CA PRO A 64 1.94 -0.79 -15.51
C PRO A 64 2.66 -0.31 -14.26
N ASP A 65 3.96 -0.57 -14.21
CA ASP A 65 4.76 0.05 -13.16
C ASP A 65 4.83 1.56 -13.39
N PHE A 66 5.37 2.29 -12.43
CA PHE A 66 5.47 3.74 -12.60
C PHE A 66 6.58 4.12 -13.61
N ARG A 67 7.63 3.31 -13.73
CA ARG A 67 8.96 3.76 -14.20
C ARG A 67 9.43 3.14 -15.51
N THR A 68 8.80 2.09 -16.03
CA THR A 68 9.28 1.39 -17.24
C THR A 68 9.11 2.27 -18.47
N PRO A 69 10.17 2.52 -19.25
CA PRO A 69 10.04 3.26 -20.50
C PRO A 69 9.10 2.58 -21.50
N GLY A 70 8.22 3.34 -22.14
CA GLY A 70 7.23 2.93 -23.14
C GLY A 70 5.92 2.38 -22.58
N THR A 71 5.90 1.85 -21.36
CA THR A 71 4.72 1.21 -20.75
C THR A 71 4.37 1.72 -19.37
N GLY A 72 5.31 2.37 -18.68
CA GLY A 72 5.16 2.86 -17.33
C GLY A 72 4.32 4.13 -17.28
N LEU A 73 3.63 4.31 -16.17
CA LEU A 73 2.68 5.41 -15.97
C LEU A 73 3.31 6.78 -16.26
N TYR A 74 4.59 6.99 -15.88
CA TYR A 74 5.30 8.25 -16.03
C TYR A 74 5.66 8.63 -17.47
N ASP A 75 5.75 7.68 -18.39
CA ASP A 75 6.08 7.98 -19.78
C ASP A 75 4.94 8.72 -20.49
N ASN A 76 3.70 8.43 -20.10
CA ASN A 76 2.52 9.19 -20.53
C ASN A 76 2.42 10.56 -19.84
N LEU A 77 3.23 10.82 -18.80
CA LEU A 77 3.18 12.06 -18.04
C LEU A 77 4.11 13.16 -18.55
N GLN A 78 4.90 12.92 -19.60
CA GLN A 78 5.73 13.97 -20.21
C GLN A 78 4.87 15.17 -20.67
N ALA A 79 3.60 14.94 -21.00
CA ALA A 79 2.62 15.97 -21.34
C ALA A 79 2.32 16.98 -20.19
N TYR A 80 2.65 16.65 -18.94
CA TYR A 80 2.35 17.49 -17.77
C TYR A 80 3.52 18.37 -17.32
N ASN A 81 4.66 18.34 -18.04
CA ASN A 81 5.84 19.15 -17.77
C ASN A 81 6.27 19.12 -16.29
N LEU A 82 6.29 17.90 -15.72
CA LEU A 82 6.62 17.68 -14.31
C LEU A 82 8.11 17.97 -14.06
N PRO A 83 8.49 18.52 -12.89
CA PRO A 83 9.90 18.75 -12.56
C PRO A 83 10.67 17.43 -12.41
N PHE A 84 9.99 16.37 -11.99
CA PHE A 84 10.44 14.98 -11.93
C PHE A 84 9.20 14.08 -11.81
N ALA A 85 9.33 12.80 -12.14
CA ALA A 85 8.19 11.90 -12.30
C ALA A 85 7.37 11.70 -11.02
N GLU A 86 8.03 11.58 -9.87
CA GLU A 86 7.41 11.43 -8.56
C GLU A 86 6.65 12.68 -8.07
N ALA A 87 6.83 13.85 -8.71
CA ALA A 87 6.22 15.11 -8.27
C ALA A 87 4.69 15.05 -8.27
N ILE A 88 4.08 14.23 -9.13
CA ILE A 88 2.63 14.07 -9.18
C ILE A 88 2.04 13.47 -7.90
N PHE A 89 2.85 12.73 -7.15
CA PHE A 89 2.51 12.15 -5.84
C PHE A 89 3.15 12.93 -4.69
N ASP A 90 3.68 14.14 -4.90
CA ASP A 90 4.16 15.01 -3.83
C ASP A 90 3.02 15.88 -3.29
N LEU A 91 2.82 15.89 -1.98
CA LEU A 91 1.71 16.62 -1.36
C LEU A 91 1.84 18.14 -1.57
N GLY A 92 3.07 18.67 -1.53
CA GLY A 92 3.34 20.08 -1.74
C GLY A 92 3.05 20.50 -3.18
N PHE A 93 3.43 19.65 -4.15
CA PHE A 93 3.11 19.82 -5.55
C PHE A 93 1.59 19.76 -5.77
N TYR A 94 0.90 18.75 -5.24
CA TYR A 94 -0.55 18.61 -5.39
C TYR A 94 -1.33 19.83 -4.89
N ARG A 95 -0.91 20.42 -3.77
CA ARG A 95 -1.52 21.65 -3.24
C ARG A 95 -1.42 22.83 -4.21
N ARG A 96 -0.28 22.96 -4.90
CA ARG A 96 0.00 24.06 -5.84
C ARG A 96 -0.57 23.81 -7.23
N GLU A 97 -0.37 22.60 -7.75
CA GLU A 97 -0.70 22.18 -9.10
C GLU A 97 -1.36 20.78 -9.08
N PRO A 98 -2.68 20.71 -8.78
CA PRO A 98 -3.38 19.44 -8.62
C PRO A 98 -3.77 18.79 -9.96
N ARG A 99 -3.82 19.56 -11.05
CA ARG A 99 -4.37 19.12 -12.34
C ARG A 99 -3.67 17.87 -12.92
N PRO A 100 -2.34 17.69 -12.81
CA PRO A 100 -1.70 16.47 -13.27
C PRO A 100 -2.24 15.22 -12.57
N PHE A 101 -2.32 15.21 -11.24
CA PHE A 101 -2.87 14.07 -10.50
C PHE A 101 -4.35 13.86 -10.81
N ARG A 102 -5.16 14.91 -10.92
CA ARG A 102 -6.59 14.80 -11.24
C ARG A 102 -6.85 14.09 -12.58
N ARG A 103 -6.03 14.40 -13.59
CA ARG A 103 -6.11 13.73 -14.90
C ARG A 103 -5.66 12.28 -14.81
N LEU A 104 -4.57 12.02 -14.07
CA LEU A 104 -4.07 10.67 -13.84
C LEU A 104 -5.01 9.80 -13.00
N CYS A 105 -5.78 10.41 -12.10
CA CYS A 105 -6.62 9.71 -11.11
C CYS A 105 -7.61 8.74 -11.76
N LYS A 106 -8.14 9.07 -12.95
CA LYS A 106 -9.00 8.18 -13.73
C LYS A 106 -8.29 6.90 -14.17
N GLU A 107 -7.05 7.01 -14.62
CA GLU A 107 -6.25 5.88 -15.10
C GLU A 107 -5.84 4.96 -13.95
N LEU A 108 -5.62 5.54 -12.77
CA LEU A 108 -5.30 4.81 -11.54
C LEU A 108 -6.51 4.17 -10.85
N TRP A 109 -7.74 4.56 -11.24
CA TRP A 109 -8.93 4.13 -10.52
C TRP A 109 -9.10 2.60 -10.58
N PRO A 110 -9.35 1.91 -9.44
CA PRO A 110 -9.49 0.45 -9.43
C PRO A 110 -10.64 -0.05 -10.31
N GLY A 111 -10.48 -1.27 -10.83
CA GLY A 111 -11.49 -1.95 -11.67
C GLY A 111 -11.08 -2.16 -13.12
N ASN A 112 -9.91 -1.64 -13.54
CA ASN A 112 -9.35 -1.90 -14.87
C ASN A 112 -8.50 -3.19 -14.93
N PHE A 113 -8.22 -3.79 -13.78
CA PHE A 113 -7.34 -4.94 -13.65
C PHE A 113 -7.99 -6.00 -12.78
N ASP A 114 -7.80 -7.27 -13.16
CA ASP A 114 -8.28 -8.41 -12.39
C ASP A 114 -7.26 -8.81 -11.32
N PRO A 115 -7.72 -9.29 -10.14
CA PRO A 115 -6.82 -9.82 -9.13
C PRO A 115 -5.99 -11.00 -9.64
N THR A 116 -4.72 -11.06 -9.23
CA THR A 116 -3.80 -12.15 -9.60
C THR A 116 -4.04 -13.41 -8.76
N PRO A 117 -3.47 -14.59 -9.14
CA PRO A 117 -3.51 -15.78 -8.30
C PRO A 117 -3.01 -15.56 -6.87
N THR A 118 -2.07 -14.63 -6.66
CA THR A 118 -1.60 -14.26 -5.32
C THR A 118 -2.72 -13.62 -4.49
N HIS A 119 -3.53 -12.75 -5.08
CA HIS A 119 -4.68 -12.15 -4.41
C HIS A 119 -5.74 -13.21 -4.07
N SER A 120 -6.00 -14.14 -4.98
CA SER A 120 -6.86 -15.30 -4.73
C SER A 120 -6.33 -16.18 -3.60
N PHE A 121 -5.01 -16.33 -3.47
CA PHE A 121 -4.39 -17.01 -2.33
C PHE A 121 -4.64 -16.27 -1.01
N LEU A 122 -4.55 -14.93 -0.97
CA LEU A 122 -4.91 -14.16 0.22
C LEU A 122 -6.37 -14.38 0.61
N ARG A 123 -7.27 -14.38 -0.39
CA ARG A 123 -8.68 -14.68 -0.19
C ARG A 123 -8.89 -16.10 0.36
N LEU A 124 -8.18 -17.08 -0.16
CA LEU A 124 -8.22 -18.46 0.34
C LEU A 124 -7.77 -18.57 1.80
N LEU A 125 -6.71 -17.86 2.20
CA LEU A 125 -6.28 -17.81 3.59
C LEU A 125 -7.37 -17.21 4.49
N HIS A 126 -8.07 -16.18 4.00
CA HIS A 126 -9.20 -15.58 4.71
C HIS A 126 -10.37 -16.55 4.85
N ASP A 127 -10.80 -17.20 3.76
CA ASP A 127 -11.93 -18.13 3.75
C ASP A 127 -11.67 -19.36 4.65
N LYS A 128 -10.40 -19.75 4.82
CA LYS A 128 -9.99 -20.81 5.75
C LYS A 128 -9.83 -20.33 7.21
N GLY A 129 -10.06 -19.06 7.50
CA GLY A 129 -9.92 -18.50 8.84
C GLY A 129 -8.47 -18.34 9.32
N LEU A 130 -7.49 -18.41 8.41
CA LEU A 130 -6.06 -18.35 8.72
C LEU A 130 -5.48 -16.94 8.61
N LEU A 131 -6.05 -16.09 7.75
CA LEU A 131 -5.55 -14.74 7.54
C LEU A 131 -5.89 -13.83 8.73
N LEU A 132 -4.87 -13.43 9.50
CA LEU A 132 -4.99 -12.39 10.51
C LEU A 132 -5.12 -11.02 9.84
N ARG A 133 -4.13 -10.65 9.02
CA ARG A 133 -4.09 -9.38 8.28
C ARG A 133 -3.26 -9.46 7.01
N CYS A 134 -3.66 -8.68 6.00
CA CYS A 134 -2.85 -8.35 4.83
C CYS A 134 -2.38 -6.89 4.95
N PHE A 135 -1.07 -6.69 5.08
CA PHE A 135 -0.42 -5.39 4.95
C PHE A 135 0.09 -5.25 3.51
N THR A 136 -0.44 -4.29 2.76
CA THR A 136 -0.05 -4.07 1.36
C THR A 136 0.59 -2.69 1.20
N GLN A 137 1.64 -2.63 0.37
CA GLN A 137 2.22 -1.37 -0.10
C GLN A 137 1.52 -0.85 -1.35
N ASN A 138 0.65 -1.65 -1.95
CA ASN A 138 -0.03 -1.33 -3.20
C ASN A 138 -1.19 -0.37 -2.95
N ILE A 139 -1.49 0.41 -3.98
CA ILE A 139 -2.61 1.36 -4.01
C ILE A 139 -3.72 0.90 -4.98
N ASP A 140 -3.48 -0.22 -5.70
CA ASP A 140 -4.32 -0.74 -6.78
C ASP A 140 -5.66 -1.32 -6.31
N SER A 141 -5.79 -1.60 -5.00
CA SER A 141 -6.99 -2.14 -4.35
C SER A 141 -7.38 -3.54 -4.85
N LEU A 142 -6.45 -4.30 -5.44
CA LEU A 142 -6.72 -5.66 -5.93
C LEU A 142 -7.01 -6.66 -4.81
N GLU A 143 -6.54 -6.40 -3.59
CA GLU A 143 -6.92 -7.18 -2.41
C GLU A 143 -8.42 -7.09 -2.13
N SER A 144 -8.98 -5.88 -2.17
CA SER A 144 -10.42 -5.64 -2.03
C SER A 144 -11.20 -6.23 -3.21
N ALA A 145 -10.68 -6.10 -4.44
CA ALA A 145 -11.29 -6.68 -5.64
C ALA A 145 -11.31 -8.22 -5.63
N ALA A 146 -10.34 -8.88 -4.97
CA ALA A 146 -10.37 -10.32 -4.70
C ALA A 146 -11.39 -10.72 -3.61
N GLY A 147 -12.10 -9.75 -3.03
CA GLY A 147 -13.12 -9.95 -2.03
C GLY A 147 -12.57 -10.14 -0.61
N LEU A 148 -11.36 -9.64 -0.32
CA LEU A 148 -10.94 -9.52 1.07
C LEU A 148 -11.77 -8.43 1.78
N PRO A 149 -12.30 -8.71 2.98
CA PRO A 149 -12.97 -7.68 3.77
C PRO A 149 -12.03 -6.53 4.10
N ARG A 150 -12.55 -5.30 4.11
CA ARG A 150 -11.78 -4.08 4.40
C ARG A 150 -11.04 -4.17 5.73
N GLU A 151 -11.63 -4.82 6.73
CA GLU A 151 -10.97 -5.00 8.01
C GLU A 151 -9.68 -5.80 7.87
N LYS A 152 -9.60 -6.78 6.96
CA LYS A 152 -8.43 -7.64 6.75
C LYS A 152 -7.31 -6.94 5.99
N VAL A 153 -7.57 -5.83 5.31
CA VAL A 153 -6.58 -5.11 4.53
C VAL A 153 -6.08 -3.87 5.27
N VAL A 154 -4.76 -3.70 5.28
CA VAL A 154 -4.06 -2.50 5.73
C VAL A 154 -3.23 -2.00 4.55
N ALA A 155 -3.81 -1.06 3.80
CA ALA A 155 -3.09 -0.35 2.74
C ALA A 155 -2.12 0.65 3.37
N ALA A 156 -0.85 0.27 3.51
CA ALA A 156 0.17 1.06 4.18
C ALA A 156 0.41 2.39 3.47
N HIS A 157 0.35 2.40 2.14
CA HIS A 157 0.42 3.61 1.34
C HIS A 157 -0.95 4.12 0.92
N GLY A 158 -2.00 3.71 1.64
CA GLY A 158 -3.37 4.06 1.29
C GLY A 158 -3.84 3.41 -0.01
N ASN A 159 -5.07 3.71 -0.40
CA ASN A 159 -5.69 3.18 -1.61
C ASN A 159 -6.91 4.04 -1.98
N PHE A 160 -7.73 3.55 -2.90
CA PHE A 160 -8.95 4.22 -3.35
C PHE A 160 -10.20 3.81 -2.56
N ASP A 161 -10.09 3.25 -1.34
CA ASP A 161 -11.27 2.84 -0.54
C ASP A 161 -11.94 4.02 0.19
N SER A 162 -11.25 5.14 0.36
CA SER A 162 -11.76 6.36 0.99
C SER A 162 -11.02 7.61 0.49
N ALA A 163 -11.56 8.79 0.79
CA ALA A 163 -10.99 10.06 0.39
C ALA A 163 -11.17 11.13 1.48
N SER A 164 -10.31 12.15 1.42
CA SER A 164 -10.31 13.24 2.40
C SER A 164 -9.93 14.57 1.75
N VAL A 165 -10.32 15.66 2.41
CA VAL A 165 -9.75 16.98 2.14
C VAL A 165 -8.27 16.99 2.59
N VAL A 166 -7.40 17.60 1.80
CA VAL A 166 -5.99 17.75 2.11
C VAL A 166 -5.84 18.71 3.29
N GLY A 167 -5.12 18.28 4.32
CA GLY A 167 -4.80 19.12 5.49
C GLY A 167 -5.92 19.19 6.55
N GLY A 168 -7.17 18.95 6.19
CA GLY A 168 -8.27 18.73 7.14
C GLY A 168 -8.84 17.35 6.89
N ARG A 169 -8.71 16.41 7.83
CA ARG A 169 -9.14 14.99 7.68
C ARG A 169 -10.67 14.81 7.55
N ALA A 170 -11.40 15.82 7.08
CA ALA A 170 -12.80 15.70 6.73
C ALA A 170 -12.92 14.67 5.60
N SER A 171 -13.66 13.59 5.88
CA SER A 171 -13.89 12.53 4.93
C SER A 171 -14.79 13.02 3.79
N VAL A 172 -14.43 12.64 2.57
CA VAL A 172 -15.21 12.87 1.35
C VAL A 172 -15.72 11.50 0.87
N PRO A 173 -17.01 11.38 0.51
CA PRO A 173 -17.52 10.14 -0.09
C PRO A 173 -16.71 9.78 -1.34
N ILE A 174 -16.15 8.57 -1.36
CA ILE A 174 -15.24 8.15 -2.43
C ILE A 174 -15.91 8.18 -3.82
N GLU A 175 -17.22 7.93 -3.90
CA GLU A 175 -17.97 8.01 -5.15
C GLU A 175 -18.06 9.43 -5.72
N GLU A 176 -17.99 10.47 -4.88
CA GLU A 176 -17.90 11.86 -5.38
C GLU A 176 -16.54 12.12 -6.03
N VAL A 177 -15.46 11.58 -5.45
CA VAL A 177 -14.12 11.65 -6.02
C VAL A 177 -14.05 10.85 -7.32
N ARG A 178 -14.69 9.68 -7.35
CA ARG A 178 -14.85 8.87 -8.56
C ARG A 178 -15.56 9.67 -9.65
N HIS A 179 -16.70 10.28 -9.34
CA HIS A 179 -17.41 11.10 -10.30
C HIS A 179 -16.53 12.20 -10.86
N ALA A 180 -15.81 12.94 -9.99
CA ALA A 180 -14.89 13.99 -10.43
C ALA A 180 -13.75 13.46 -11.31
N ALA A 181 -13.13 12.33 -10.95
CA ALA A 181 -12.08 11.69 -11.72
C ALA A 181 -12.53 11.35 -13.16
N PHE A 182 -13.76 10.90 -13.34
CA PHE A 182 -14.29 10.50 -14.65
C PHE A 182 -14.95 11.64 -15.44
N ALA A 183 -15.50 12.65 -14.76
CA ALA A 183 -16.18 13.80 -15.37
C ALA A 183 -15.23 14.95 -15.74
N GLY A 184 -14.03 14.99 -15.16
CA GLY A 184 -12.97 15.94 -15.53
C GLY A 184 -12.87 17.16 -14.63
N GLU A 185 -12.15 18.18 -15.09
CA GLU A 185 -11.66 19.28 -14.23
C GLU A 185 -12.78 20.10 -13.58
N GLU A 186 -13.86 20.40 -14.30
CA GLU A 186 -15.00 21.16 -13.75
C GLU A 186 -15.65 20.44 -12.57
N ALA A 187 -15.76 19.10 -12.63
CA ALA A 187 -16.30 18.30 -11.54
C ALA A 187 -15.35 18.24 -10.34
N TRP A 188 -14.03 18.25 -10.56
CA TRP A 188 -13.05 18.40 -9.48
C TRP A 188 -13.15 19.76 -8.80
N GLU A 189 -13.27 20.85 -9.56
CA GLU A 189 -13.43 22.19 -9.00
C GLU A 189 -14.72 22.31 -8.18
N ALA A 190 -15.84 21.75 -8.68
CA ALA A 190 -17.10 21.72 -7.95
C ALA A 190 -17.00 20.90 -6.65
N LEU A 191 -16.34 19.73 -6.69
CA LEU A 191 -16.10 18.89 -5.52
C LEU A 191 -15.30 19.63 -4.45
N GLU A 192 -14.23 20.30 -4.84
CA GLU A 192 -13.36 21.02 -3.91
C GLU A 192 -14.03 22.28 -3.37
N ALA A 193 -14.83 22.98 -4.17
CA ALA A 193 -15.66 24.08 -3.70
C ALA A 193 -16.68 23.61 -2.65
N LYS A 194 -17.30 22.44 -2.86
CA LYS A 194 -18.24 21.83 -1.91
C LYS A 194 -17.57 21.47 -0.58
N HIS A 195 -16.37 20.91 -0.60
CA HIS A 195 -15.66 20.44 0.60
C HIS A 195 -14.66 21.46 1.18
N GLY A 196 -14.53 22.63 0.56
CA GLY A 196 -13.74 23.75 1.07
C GLY A 196 -12.22 23.56 0.98
N GLY A 197 -11.72 22.74 0.05
CA GLY A 197 -10.28 22.50 -0.09
C GLY A 197 -9.94 21.42 -1.10
N ARG A 198 -8.63 21.18 -1.29
CA ARG A 198 -8.15 20.14 -2.21
C ARG A 198 -8.61 18.77 -1.75
N VAL A 199 -9.17 17.94 -2.63
CA VAL A 199 -9.64 16.60 -2.27
C VAL A 199 -8.75 15.56 -2.94
N LYS A 200 -8.44 14.44 -2.28
CA LYS A 200 -7.79 13.30 -2.91
C LYS A 200 -8.27 11.97 -2.30
N PRO A 201 -8.19 10.85 -3.05
CA PRO A 201 -8.22 9.53 -2.44
C PRO A 201 -7.18 9.42 -1.33
N ASP A 202 -7.42 8.57 -0.34
CA ASP A 202 -6.57 8.39 0.83
C ASP A 202 -5.32 7.55 0.50
N ILE A 203 -4.71 7.80 -0.66
CA ILE A 203 -3.38 7.34 -1.08
C ILE A 203 -2.34 8.26 -0.42
N VAL A 204 -1.28 7.67 0.11
CA VAL A 204 -0.20 8.40 0.79
C VAL A 204 0.70 9.05 -0.25
N PHE A 205 0.73 10.37 -0.25
CA PHE A 205 1.65 11.17 -1.07
C PHE A 205 3.00 11.33 -0.35
N PHE A 206 4.07 11.62 -1.08
CA PHE A 206 5.32 12.04 -0.49
C PHE A 206 5.12 13.28 0.37
N GLY A 207 5.65 13.23 1.60
CA GLY A 207 5.42 14.24 2.63
C GLY A 207 4.22 13.97 3.54
N GLU A 208 3.43 12.91 3.30
CA GLU A 208 2.38 12.44 4.21
C GLU A 208 2.89 11.36 5.17
N ASN A 209 2.25 11.30 6.34
CA ASN A 209 2.42 10.15 7.25
C ASN A 209 1.60 8.96 6.72
N LEU A 210 2.08 7.75 6.98
CA LEU A 210 1.27 6.56 6.78
C LEU A 210 -0.03 6.63 7.62
N PRO A 211 -1.10 5.93 7.22
CA PRO A 211 -2.37 5.94 7.94
C PRO A 211 -2.20 5.47 9.38
N ALA A 212 -2.92 6.07 10.34
CA ALA A 212 -2.87 5.65 11.75
C ALA A 212 -3.19 4.14 11.91
N ARG A 213 -4.15 3.65 11.11
CA ARG A 213 -4.52 2.23 11.01
C ARG A 213 -3.32 1.31 10.79
N PHE A 214 -2.32 1.74 10.02
CA PHE A 214 -1.11 0.95 9.80
C PHE A 214 -0.40 0.63 11.12
N PHE A 215 -0.16 1.66 11.94
CA PHE A 215 0.54 1.51 13.23
C PHE A 215 -0.33 0.80 14.27
N GLU A 216 -1.62 1.12 14.30
CA GLU A 216 -2.58 0.52 15.23
C GLU A 216 -2.74 -0.98 14.99
N CYS A 217 -2.96 -1.40 13.74
CA CYS A 217 -3.04 -2.80 13.36
C CYS A 217 -1.69 -3.49 13.56
N ALA A 218 -0.57 -2.87 13.19
CA ALA A 218 0.74 -3.49 13.39
C ALA A 218 0.99 -3.81 14.88
N ARG A 219 0.72 -2.86 15.78
CA ARG A 219 0.87 -3.05 17.22
C ARG A 219 -0.05 -4.13 17.79
N ALA A 220 -1.26 -4.27 17.24
CA ALA A 220 -2.24 -5.25 17.71
C ALA A 220 -2.03 -6.66 17.13
N ASP A 221 -1.70 -6.75 15.84
CA ASP A 221 -1.71 -8.00 15.08
C ASP A 221 -0.38 -8.77 15.22
N PHE A 222 0.78 -8.09 15.16
CA PHE A 222 2.08 -8.78 15.15
C PHE A 222 2.38 -9.60 16.41
N PRO A 223 1.97 -9.19 17.64
CA PRO A 223 2.12 -10.04 18.82
C PRO A 223 1.31 -11.34 18.77
N ALA A 224 0.25 -11.40 17.96
CA ALA A 224 -0.60 -12.58 17.78
C ALA A 224 -0.27 -13.38 16.50
N CYS A 225 0.70 -12.90 15.71
CA CYS A 225 1.13 -13.53 14.47
C CYS A 225 1.95 -14.78 14.75
N ASP A 226 1.59 -15.90 14.14
CA ASP A 226 2.34 -17.16 14.20
C ASP A 226 3.08 -17.50 12.89
N LEU A 227 2.72 -16.84 11.78
CA LEU A 227 3.46 -16.90 10.52
C LEU A 227 3.40 -15.57 9.76
N LEU A 228 4.57 -15.04 9.41
CA LEU A 228 4.70 -13.91 8.51
C LEU A 228 5.08 -14.39 7.11
N VAL A 229 4.23 -14.09 6.13
CA VAL A 229 4.47 -14.36 4.71
C VAL A 229 4.77 -13.04 4.00
N VAL A 230 5.96 -12.93 3.40
CA VAL A 230 6.36 -11.72 2.64
C VAL A 230 6.42 -12.06 1.15
N MET A 231 5.69 -11.33 0.30
CA MET A 231 5.61 -11.60 -1.13
C MET A 231 5.66 -10.33 -1.98
N GLY A 232 6.39 -10.38 -3.10
CA GLY A 232 6.33 -9.33 -4.11
C GLY A 232 6.78 -7.94 -3.63
N THR A 233 7.64 -7.86 -2.62
CA THR A 233 8.20 -6.60 -2.12
C THR A 233 9.71 -6.69 -1.96
N SER A 234 10.41 -5.59 -2.24
CA SER A 234 11.85 -5.45 -2.00
C SER A 234 12.19 -5.04 -0.56
N LEU A 235 11.18 -4.72 0.27
CA LEU A 235 11.34 -4.26 1.66
C LEU A 235 12.32 -3.09 1.83
N VAL A 236 12.30 -2.13 0.89
CA VAL A 236 13.18 -0.94 0.95
C VAL A 236 12.50 0.27 1.59
N VAL A 237 11.16 0.32 1.59
CA VAL A 237 10.39 1.48 2.05
C VAL A 237 10.05 1.34 3.54
N GLN A 238 10.52 2.31 4.33
CA GLN A 238 10.20 2.42 5.76
C GLN A 238 8.93 3.25 5.98
N PRO A 239 8.15 2.99 7.05
CA PRO A 239 8.35 1.99 8.10
C PRO A 239 7.83 0.59 7.75
N PHE A 240 7.31 0.36 6.55
CA PHE A 240 6.75 -0.95 6.17
C PHE A 240 7.77 -2.08 6.31
N ALA A 241 9.00 -1.85 5.83
CA ALA A 241 10.07 -2.83 5.87
C ALA A 241 10.50 -3.24 7.29
N SER A 242 10.33 -2.40 8.31
CA SER A 242 10.72 -2.76 9.68
C SER A 242 9.80 -3.80 10.31
N LEU A 243 8.57 -3.96 9.80
CA LEU A 243 7.60 -4.91 10.34
C LEU A 243 8.06 -6.37 10.28
N VAL A 244 9.01 -6.70 9.41
CA VAL A 244 9.55 -8.08 9.32
C VAL A 244 10.28 -8.54 10.58
N GLY A 245 10.74 -7.60 11.43
CA GLY A 245 11.39 -7.90 12.70
C GLY A 245 10.43 -8.00 13.90
N GLU A 246 9.14 -7.74 13.69
CA GLU A 246 8.12 -7.68 14.76
C GLU A 246 7.57 -9.05 15.22
N PRO A 247 7.42 -10.09 14.36
CA PRO A 247 6.94 -11.38 14.82
C PRO A 247 7.86 -11.95 15.91
N ARG A 248 7.25 -12.46 16.98
CA ARG A 248 7.99 -13.16 18.05
C ARG A 248 8.18 -14.63 17.64
N PRO A 249 9.36 -15.22 17.89
CA PRO A 249 9.60 -16.64 17.62
C PRO A 249 8.74 -17.57 18.49
#